data_AF-A0A9E9P487-F1
#
_entry.id   AF-A0A9E9P487-F1
#
_cell.length_a   1.000
_cell.length_b   1.000
_cell.length_c   1.000
_cell.angle_alpha   90.00
_cell.angle_beta   90.00
_cell.angle_gamma   90.00
#
_symmetry.space_group_name_H-M   'P 1'
#
loop_
_entity.id
_entity.type
_entity.pdbx_description
1 polymer ?
#
loop_
_entity_poly.entity_id
_entity_poly.type
_entity_poly.pdbx_seq_one_letter_code
_entity_poly.pdbx_strand_id
1 'polypeptide(L)'
;MQLFLWRHADASPGTPDRERPLSSEGQKEAALTARWLNAILPADPLILVSPALRTRQTADALGRRYEIHGSVAIGSSPEAILSAANWPASEKTVLVVSHQPLLGYLASFLLCGQPQAWDVEKSNVWWFDISGKLHEETRLKAVISPLLLADRPWPLSSGTGQHTPL
;
A
#
# COMPACT_ATOMS: atom_id res chain seq x y z
N MET A 1 -11.93 9.79 -4.09
CA MET A 1 -11.66 8.48 -3.45
C MET A 1 -10.17 8.28 -3.25
N GLN A 2 -9.76 7.38 -2.35
CA GLN A 2 -8.35 7.11 -2.02
C GLN A 2 -8.01 5.62 -2.19
N LEU A 3 -6.91 5.33 -2.89
CA LEU A 3 -6.40 3.98 -3.12
C LEU A 3 -4.94 3.91 -2.69
N PHE A 4 -4.62 2.96 -1.82
CA PHE A 4 -3.28 2.68 -1.34
C PHE A 4 -2.83 1.32 -1.86
N LEU A 5 -1.65 1.26 -2.46
CA LEU A 5 -1.00 0.03 -2.90
C LEU A 5 0.21 -0.21 -2.02
N TRP A 6 0.19 -1.28 -1.22
CA TRP A 6 1.28 -1.64 -0.33
C TRP A 6 1.88 -2.98 -0.75
N ARG A 7 3.13 -2.97 -1.20
CA ARG A 7 3.84 -4.23 -1.45
C ARG A 7 4.17 -4.89 -0.11
N HIS A 8 4.05 -6.21 -0.03
CA HIS A 8 4.53 -6.94 1.14
C HIS A 8 5.97 -6.57 1.51
N ALA A 9 6.28 -6.62 2.80
CA ALA A 9 7.63 -6.37 3.31
C ALA A 9 8.59 -7.52 3.02
N ASP A 10 9.85 -7.39 3.41
CA ASP A 10 10.85 -8.43 3.16
C ASP A 10 10.47 -9.82 3.71
N ALA A 11 10.72 -10.86 2.91
CA ALA A 11 10.31 -12.22 3.19
C ALA A 11 11.48 -13.19 3.09
N SER A 12 11.63 -14.04 4.10
CA SER A 12 12.64 -15.08 4.15
C SER A 12 12.50 -16.06 2.97
N PRO A 13 13.58 -16.74 2.57
CA PRO A 13 13.50 -17.87 1.64
C PRO A 13 12.58 -18.98 2.20
N GLY A 14 11.98 -19.77 1.32
CA GLY A 14 11.11 -20.88 1.73
C GLY A 14 10.33 -21.48 0.57
N THR A 15 9.85 -22.71 0.77
CA THR A 15 9.09 -23.49 -0.21
C THR A 15 7.89 -24.14 0.51
N PRO A 16 6.66 -24.04 -0.03
CA PRO A 16 6.28 -23.36 -1.28
C PRO A 16 6.35 -21.82 -1.16
N ASP A 17 6.54 -21.09 -2.26
CA ASP A 17 6.74 -19.62 -2.25
C ASP A 17 5.64 -18.87 -1.47
N ARG A 18 4.38 -19.33 -1.61
CA ARG A 18 3.21 -18.73 -0.95
C ARG A 18 3.25 -18.81 0.59
N GLU A 19 4.03 -19.73 1.14
CA GLU A 19 4.18 -19.96 2.59
C GLU A 19 5.43 -19.29 3.17
N ARG A 20 6.18 -18.53 2.37
CA ARG A 20 7.32 -17.75 2.86
C ARG A 20 6.86 -16.70 3.89
N PRO A 21 7.39 -16.73 5.12
CA PRO A 21 7.09 -15.73 6.12
C PRO A 21 7.90 -14.45 5.87
N LEU A 22 7.50 -13.36 6.52
CA LEU A 22 8.33 -12.16 6.64
C LEU A 22 9.64 -12.51 7.35
N SER A 23 10.73 -11.88 6.90
CA SER A 23 12.00 -11.89 7.63
C SER A 23 11.89 -11.02 8.88
N SER A 24 12.88 -11.11 9.77
CA SER A 24 12.94 -10.22 10.94
C SER A 24 13.01 -8.75 10.54
N GLU A 25 13.66 -8.44 9.42
CA GLU A 25 13.71 -7.07 8.91
C GLU A 25 12.39 -6.66 8.28
N GLY A 26 11.77 -7.54 7.48
CA GLY A 26 10.44 -7.29 6.92
C GLY A 26 9.37 -7.04 7.97
N GLN A 27 9.45 -7.67 9.14
CA GLN A 27 8.55 -7.37 10.27
C GLN A 27 8.72 -5.94 10.79
N LYS A 28 9.96 -5.43 10.87
CA LYS A 28 10.23 -4.04 11.29
C LYS A 28 9.75 -3.05 10.23
N GLU A 29 10.04 -3.32 8.96
CA GLU A 29 9.56 -2.53 7.82
C GLU A 29 8.03 -2.46 7.81
N ALA A 30 7.35 -3.60 7.99
CA ALA A 30 5.90 -3.66 8.04
C ALA A 30 5.34 -2.83 9.20
N ALA A 31 5.95 -2.92 10.39
CA ALA A 31 5.55 -2.15 11.56
C ALA A 31 5.75 -0.63 11.37
N LEU A 32 6.83 -0.20 10.72
CA LEU A 32 7.09 1.21 10.38
C LEU A 32 5.99 1.75 9.46
N THR A 33 5.77 1.07 8.34
CA THR A 33 4.76 1.47 7.35
C THR A 33 3.35 1.40 7.92
N ALA A 34 3.03 0.39 8.73
CA ALA A 34 1.74 0.25 9.40
C ALA A 34 1.44 1.41 10.36
N ARG A 35 2.43 1.89 11.12
CA ARG A 35 2.25 3.08 11.98
C ARG A 35 1.89 4.32 11.17
N TRP A 36 2.59 4.54 10.06
CA TRP A 36 2.29 5.66 9.17
C TRP A 36 0.90 5.54 8.52
N LEU A 37 0.57 4.35 7.99
CA LEU A 37 -0.76 4.06 7.45
C LEU A 37 -1.86 4.29 8.49
N ASN A 38 -1.66 3.84 9.74
CA ASN A 38 -2.63 4.03 10.81
C ASN A 38 -2.91 5.50 11.15
N ALA A 39 -1.96 6.39 10.91
CA ALA A 39 -2.12 7.82 11.14
C ALA A 39 -2.87 8.55 10.02
N ILE A 40 -3.01 7.95 8.83
CA ILE A 40 -3.63 8.59 7.66
C ILE A 40 -4.88 7.88 7.15
N LEU A 41 -5.01 6.58 7.39
CA LEU A 41 -6.19 5.82 6.98
C LEU A 41 -7.38 6.23 7.86
N PRO A 42 -8.59 6.34 7.28
CA PRO A 42 -9.80 6.55 8.06
C PRO A 42 -10.07 5.38 9.02
N ALA A 43 -11.06 5.52 9.90
CA ALA A 43 -11.41 4.48 10.88
C ALA A 43 -11.88 3.16 10.22
N ASP A 44 -12.63 3.25 9.11
CA ASP A 44 -13.24 2.10 8.42
C ASP A 44 -12.80 2.03 6.93
N PRO A 45 -11.53 1.73 6.63
CA PRO A 45 -11.08 1.48 5.27
C PRO A 45 -11.45 0.07 4.83
N LEU A 46 -11.59 -0.15 3.52
CA LEU A 46 -11.58 -1.49 2.94
C LEU A 46 -10.12 -1.95 2.79
N ILE A 47 -9.74 -3.06 3.42
CA ILE A 47 -8.37 -3.61 3.34
C ILE A 47 -8.43 -4.96 2.64
N LEU A 48 -7.84 -5.05 1.46
CA LEU A 48 -7.76 -6.26 0.64
C LEU A 48 -6.33 -6.81 0.68
N VAL A 49 -6.19 -8.07 1.07
CA VAL A 49 -4.88 -8.70 1.31
C VAL A 49 -4.77 -9.98 0.50
N SER A 50 -3.64 -10.15 -0.18
CA SER A 50 -3.35 -11.40 -0.88
C SER A 50 -3.28 -12.59 0.09
N PRO A 51 -3.72 -13.80 -0.32
CA PRO A 51 -3.64 -14.99 0.52
C PRO A 51 -2.22 -15.43 0.96
N ALA A 52 -1.17 -14.98 0.27
CA ALA A 52 0.21 -15.34 0.59
C ALA A 52 0.57 -14.98 2.04
N LEU A 53 1.40 -15.80 2.70
CA LEU A 53 1.72 -15.60 4.11
C LEU A 53 2.37 -14.24 4.38
N ARG A 54 3.36 -13.86 3.57
CA ARG A 54 4.06 -12.57 3.68
C ARG A 54 3.14 -11.35 3.56
N THR A 55 2.10 -11.39 2.72
CA THR A 55 1.13 -10.27 2.60
C THR A 55 0.22 -10.20 3.82
N ARG A 56 -0.23 -11.34 4.33
CA ARG A 56 -1.01 -11.41 5.58
C ARG A 56 -0.22 -10.87 6.76
N GLN A 57 1.00 -11.36 6.96
CA GLN A 57 1.89 -10.88 8.03
C GLN A 57 2.26 -9.39 7.88
N THR A 58 2.36 -8.87 6.65
CA THR A 58 2.54 -7.43 6.43
C THR A 58 1.30 -6.66 6.92
N ALA A 59 0.10 -7.11 6.55
CA ALA A 59 -1.15 -6.49 6.94
C ALA A 59 -1.46 -6.63 8.44
N ASP A 60 -1.05 -7.74 9.07
CA ASP A 60 -1.22 -7.99 10.51
C ASP A 60 -0.57 -6.87 11.35
N ALA A 61 0.51 -6.25 10.87
CA ALA A 61 1.17 -5.12 11.52
C ALA A 61 0.26 -3.88 11.67
N LEU A 62 -0.83 -3.77 10.91
CA LEU A 62 -1.82 -2.70 11.06
C LEU A 62 -2.64 -2.85 12.34
N GLY A 63 -2.82 -4.07 12.85
CA GLY A 63 -3.76 -4.35 13.94
C GLY A 63 -5.23 -4.10 13.56
N ARG A 64 -5.56 -4.16 12.26
CA ARG A 64 -6.90 -3.91 11.71
C ARG A 64 -7.45 -5.16 11.05
N ARG A 65 -8.79 -5.28 11.01
CA ARG A 65 -9.46 -6.33 10.23
C ARG A 65 -9.25 -6.09 8.73
N TYR A 66 -9.01 -7.16 8.00
CA TYR A 66 -8.86 -7.15 6.55
C TYR A 66 -9.55 -8.35 5.92
N GLU A 67 -9.77 -8.27 4.61
CA GLU A 67 -10.30 -9.36 3.79
C GLU A 67 -9.17 -10.02 3.01
N ILE A 68 -9.12 -11.36 3.05
CA ILE A 68 -8.24 -12.13 2.18
C ILE A 68 -8.93 -12.32 0.84
N HIS A 69 -8.36 -11.77 -0.23
CA HIS A 69 -9.03 -11.74 -1.53
C HIS A 69 -8.13 -12.27 -2.66
N GLY A 70 -8.68 -13.18 -3.49
CA GLY A 70 -7.96 -13.80 -4.60
C GLY A 70 -7.54 -12.81 -5.70
N SER A 71 -8.35 -11.77 -5.95
CA SER A 71 -8.05 -10.77 -7.00
C SER A 71 -6.81 -9.91 -6.74
N VAL A 72 -6.27 -9.92 -5.52
CA VAL A 72 -5.00 -9.23 -5.20
C VAL A 72 -3.84 -10.22 -5.06
N ALA A 73 -4.02 -11.49 -5.48
CA ALA A 73 -3.01 -12.53 -5.40
C ALA A 73 -1.95 -12.47 -6.52
N ILE A 74 -0.89 -13.26 -6.34
CA ILE A 74 0.15 -13.49 -7.35
C ILE A 74 -0.52 -14.06 -8.62
N GLY A 75 -0.19 -13.50 -9.78
CA GLY A 75 -0.75 -13.93 -11.06
C GLY A 75 -2.13 -13.36 -11.39
N SER A 76 -2.69 -12.51 -10.52
CA SER A 76 -3.90 -11.72 -10.84
C SER A 76 -3.59 -10.56 -11.80
N SER A 77 -4.60 -9.75 -12.12
CA SER A 77 -4.50 -8.60 -13.04
C SER A 77 -4.87 -7.27 -12.37
N PRO A 78 -4.41 -6.12 -12.91
CA PRO A 78 -4.84 -4.80 -12.44
C PRO A 78 -6.36 -4.62 -12.42
N GLU A 79 -7.05 -5.12 -13.45
CA GLU A 79 -8.51 -5.04 -13.58
C GLU A 79 -9.21 -5.82 -12.46
N ALA A 80 -8.69 -6.99 -12.09
CA ALA A 80 -9.22 -7.77 -10.97
C ALA A 80 -9.07 -7.02 -9.64
N ILE A 81 -7.96 -6.30 -9.42
CA ILE A 81 -7.78 -5.45 -8.24
C ILE A 81 -8.80 -4.30 -8.26
N LEU A 82 -8.93 -3.59 -9.38
CA LEU A 82 -9.86 -2.46 -9.49
C LEU A 82 -11.31 -2.89 -9.28
N SER A 83 -11.70 -4.04 -9.82
CA SER A 83 -13.03 -4.62 -9.61
C SER A 83 -13.27 -4.97 -8.13
N ALA A 84 -12.33 -5.65 -7.48
CA ALA A 84 -12.45 -5.99 -6.06
C ALA A 84 -12.44 -4.76 -5.14
N ALA A 85 -11.66 -3.74 -5.51
CA ALA A 85 -11.62 -2.45 -4.83
C ALA A 85 -12.84 -1.56 -5.14
N ASN A 86 -13.73 -1.99 -6.05
CA ASN A 86 -14.77 -1.16 -6.65
C ASN A 86 -14.25 0.22 -7.11
N TRP A 87 -13.01 0.31 -7.60
CA TRP A 87 -12.39 1.59 -7.92
C TRP A 87 -12.74 2.04 -9.35
N PRO A 88 -13.06 3.33 -9.60
CA PRO A 88 -13.04 4.46 -8.68
C PRO A 88 -14.36 4.73 -7.91
N ALA A 89 -15.36 3.85 -8.03
CA ALA A 89 -16.70 4.03 -7.48
C ALA A 89 -16.86 3.68 -5.98
N SER A 90 -15.80 3.20 -5.32
CA SER A 90 -15.84 2.79 -3.92
C SER A 90 -16.19 3.95 -3.01
N GLU A 91 -17.10 3.71 -2.07
CA GLU A 91 -17.44 4.69 -1.01
C GLU A 91 -16.39 4.72 0.11
N LYS A 92 -15.50 3.72 0.17
CA LYS A 92 -14.44 3.60 1.17
C LYS A 92 -13.07 3.89 0.58
N THR A 93 -12.17 4.42 1.41
CA THR A 93 -10.72 4.34 1.18
C THR A 93 -10.31 2.87 1.10
N VAL A 94 -9.55 2.51 0.07
CA VAL A 94 -9.11 1.13 -0.14
C VAL A 94 -7.60 1.02 0.05
N LEU A 95 -7.17 0.02 0.83
CA LEU A 95 -5.78 -0.41 0.93
C LEU A 95 -5.64 -1.81 0.35
N VAL A 96 -4.73 -1.97 -0.61
CA VAL A 96 -4.39 -3.25 -1.24
C VAL A 96 -3.01 -3.68 -0.80
N VAL A 97 -2.89 -4.86 -0.20
CA VAL A 97 -1.60 -5.48 0.19
C VAL A 97 -1.29 -6.65 -0.75
N SER A 98 -0.30 -6.46 -1.63
CA SER A 98 -0.04 -7.38 -2.75
C SER A 98 1.46 -7.46 -3.13
N HIS A 99 1.76 -7.82 -4.38
CA HIS A 99 3.05 -8.28 -4.86
C HIS A 99 3.51 -7.53 -6.12
N GLN A 100 4.79 -7.70 -6.45
CA GLN A 100 5.27 -7.48 -7.81
C GLN A 100 5.00 -8.70 -8.70
N PRO A 101 4.86 -8.51 -10.03
CA PRO A 101 4.86 -7.23 -10.77
C PRO A 101 3.51 -6.49 -10.75
N LEU A 102 2.50 -7.08 -10.12
CA LEU A 102 1.10 -6.66 -10.19
C LEU A 102 0.88 -5.21 -9.74
N LEU A 103 1.49 -4.79 -8.62
CA LEU A 103 1.35 -3.41 -8.14
C LEU A 103 2.00 -2.39 -9.09
N GLY A 104 3.14 -2.72 -9.71
CA GLY A 104 3.75 -1.88 -10.74
C GLY A 104 2.87 -1.70 -11.97
N TYR A 105 2.26 -2.80 -12.44
CA TYR A 105 1.29 -2.76 -13.54
C TYR A 105 0.06 -1.92 -13.21
N LEU A 106 -0.48 -2.04 -12.00
CA LEU A 106 -1.62 -1.24 -11.58
C LEU A 106 -1.27 0.25 -11.44
N ALA A 107 -0.14 0.57 -10.81
CA ALA A 107 0.30 1.96 -10.63
C ALA A 107 0.49 2.70 -11.97
N SER A 108 1.17 2.05 -12.92
CA SER A 108 1.37 2.60 -14.27
C SER A 108 0.06 2.68 -15.05
N PHE A 109 -0.82 1.68 -14.97
CA PHE A 109 -2.14 1.75 -15.59
C PHE A 109 -2.95 2.94 -15.07
N LEU A 110 -2.96 3.17 -13.76
CA LEU A 110 -3.68 4.27 -13.13
C LEU A 110 -3.24 5.66 -13.63
N LEU A 111 -1.94 5.86 -13.86
CA LEU A 111 -1.38 7.17 -14.26
C LEU A 111 -1.22 7.35 -15.77
N CYS A 112 -0.95 6.27 -16.51
CA CYS A 112 -0.59 6.31 -17.92
C CYS A 112 -1.65 5.68 -18.84
N GLY A 113 -2.71 5.09 -18.27
CA GLY A 113 -3.77 4.42 -19.02
C GLY A 113 -3.37 3.07 -19.61
N GLN A 114 -2.14 2.59 -19.37
CA GLN A 114 -1.61 1.33 -19.91
C GLN A 114 -0.69 0.66 -18.87
N PRO A 115 -0.78 -0.67 -18.66
CA PRO A 115 0.11 -1.37 -17.73
C PRO A 115 1.57 -1.38 -18.23
N GLN A 116 2.49 -0.99 -17.37
CA GLN A 116 3.94 -0.99 -17.61
C GLN A 116 4.67 -1.60 -16.41
N ALA A 117 5.80 -2.26 -16.67
CA ALA A 117 6.60 -2.91 -15.64
C ALA A 117 7.36 -1.89 -14.79
N TRP A 118 6.67 -1.23 -13.86
CA TRP A 118 7.30 -0.36 -12.87
C TRP A 118 7.73 -1.12 -11.63
N ASP A 119 8.82 -0.68 -11.03
CA ASP A 119 9.28 -1.24 -9.78
C ASP A 119 8.64 -0.58 -8.56
N VAL A 120 8.01 -1.41 -7.74
CA VAL A 120 7.51 -1.07 -6.40
C VAL A 120 8.35 -1.84 -5.41
N GLU A 121 9.22 -1.19 -4.64
CA GLU A 121 10.05 -1.87 -3.65
C GLU A 121 9.22 -2.48 -2.51
N LYS A 122 9.80 -3.47 -1.82
CA LYS A 122 9.13 -4.17 -0.71
C LYS A 122 8.78 -3.17 0.39
N SER A 123 7.62 -3.37 1.02
CA SER A 123 7.04 -2.46 2.04
C SER A 123 6.73 -1.03 1.58
N ASN A 124 7.03 -0.62 0.35
CA ASN A 124 6.65 0.71 -0.14
C ASN A 124 5.14 0.82 -0.32
N VAL A 125 4.61 2.01 -0.04
CA VAL A 125 3.21 2.37 -0.26
C VAL A 125 3.11 3.43 -1.34
N TRP A 126 2.26 3.18 -2.33
CA TRP A 126 1.84 4.18 -3.31
C TRP A 126 0.43 4.63 -2.98
N TRP A 127 0.23 5.95 -2.86
CA TRP A 127 -1.06 6.53 -2.50
C TRP A 127 -1.60 7.35 -3.67
N PHE A 128 -2.76 6.95 -4.17
CA PHE A 128 -3.51 7.64 -5.22
C PHE A 128 -4.79 8.26 -4.68
N ASP A 129 -5.17 9.40 -5.26
CA ASP A 129 -6.51 9.96 -5.14
C ASP A 129 -7.16 10.14 -6.52
N ILE A 130 -8.48 10.20 -6.54
CA ILE A 130 -9.27 10.51 -7.73
C ILE A 130 -10.49 11.36 -7.37
N SER A 131 -10.79 12.38 -8.18
CA SER A 131 -11.94 13.28 -8.01
C SER A 131 -13.06 13.08 -9.02
N GLY A 132 -12.83 12.29 -10.08
CA GLY A 132 -13.76 12.16 -11.20
C GLY A 132 -13.36 11.02 -12.14
N LYS A 133 -13.10 11.34 -13.40
CA LYS A 133 -12.82 10.32 -14.43
C LYS A 133 -11.47 9.63 -14.22
N LEU A 134 -11.47 8.30 -14.36
CA LEU A 134 -10.25 7.49 -14.34
C LEU A 134 -9.28 7.97 -15.43
N HIS A 135 -7.99 8.02 -15.09
CA HIS A 135 -6.86 8.49 -15.91
C HIS A 135 -6.80 10.01 -16.14
N GLU A 136 -7.93 10.69 -16.29
CA GLU A 136 -7.95 12.16 -16.41
C GLU A 136 -7.69 12.85 -15.06
N GLU A 137 -8.24 12.29 -13.99
CA GLU A 137 -8.24 12.91 -12.65
C GLU A 137 -7.59 12.04 -11.57
N THR A 138 -6.94 10.93 -11.96
CA THR A 138 -6.13 10.14 -11.04
C THR A 138 -4.85 10.89 -10.72
N ARG A 139 -4.48 11.03 -9.43
CA ARG A 139 -3.21 11.64 -9.03
C ARG A 139 -2.45 10.74 -8.07
N LEU A 140 -1.14 10.72 -8.20
CA LEU A 140 -0.23 10.11 -7.24
C LEU A 140 0.07 11.14 -6.14
N LYS A 141 -0.41 10.90 -4.93
CA LYS A 141 -0.24 11.78 -3.77
C LYS A 141 1.11 11.59 -3.09
N ALA A 142 1.55 10.35 -2.96
CA ALA A 142 2.83 10.01 -2.33
C ALA A 142 3.31 8.61 -2.73
N VAL A 143 4.62 8.42 -2.68
CA VAL A 143 5.28 7.11 -2.61
C VAL A 143 6.16 7.11 -1.37
N ILE A 144 5.88 6.22 -0.42
CA ILE A 144 6.57 6.18 0.86
C ILE A 144 7.30 4.85 1.02
N SER A 145 8.57 4.93 1.36
CA SER A 145 9.40 3.80 1.77
C SER A 145 9.48 3.75 3.30
N PRO A 146 9.53 2.55 3.92
CA PRO A 146 9.77 2.42 5.36
C PRO A 146 11.05 3.12 5.84
N LEU A 147 12.07 3.24 4.98
CA LEU A 147 13.32 3.93 5.31
C LEU A 147 13.11 5.42 5.61
N LEU A 148 12.17 6.07 4.92
CA LEU A 148 11.82 7.47 5.18
C LEU A 148 11.07 7.66 6.51
N LEU A 149 10.52 6.57 7.07
CA LEU A 149 9.74 6.56 8.30
C LEU A 149 10.58 6.18 9.53
N ALA A 150 11.75 5.57 9.34
CA ALA A 150 12.60 5.10 10.44
C ALA A 150 13.21 6.26 11.24
N ASP A 151 13.66 7.30 10.56
CA ASP A 151 14.40 8.42 11.18
C ASP A 151 13.52 9.64 11.50
N ARG A 152 12.22 9.58 11.18
CA ARG A 152 11.28 10.70 11.36
C ARG A 152 9.94 10.19 11.88
N PRO A 153 9.64 10.33 13.18
CA PRO A 153 8.33 9.95 13.69
C PRO A 153 7.24 10.78 12.99
N TRP A 154 6.20 10.10 12.48
CA TRP A 154 5.03 10.72 11.89
C TRP A 154 3.92 10.93 12.95
N PRO A 155 3.14 12.04 12.92
CA PRO A 155 3.27 13.17 12.00
C PRO A 155 4.60 13.88 12.21
N LEU A 156 5.21 14.37 11.12
CA LEU A 156 6.34 15.29 11.23
C LEU A 156 5.90 16.35 12.23
N SER A 157 6.58 16.42 13.39
CA SER A 157 6.21 17.36 14.43
C SER A 157 6.03 18.71 13.76
N SER A 158 4.83 19.26 13.86
CA SER A 158 4.57 20.62 13.40
C SER A 158 5.52 21.49 14.20
N GLY A 159 6.68 21.80 13.61
CA GLY A 159 7.62 22.71 14.22
C GLY A 159 6.86 23.99 14.46
N THR A 160 6.50 24.24 15.71
CA THR A 160 6.07 25.55 16.16
C THR A 160 7.30 26.42 16.08
N GLY A 161 7.66 26.84 14.86
CA GLY A 161 8.57 27.94 14.62
C GLY A 161 7.89 29.16 15.21
N GLN A 162 8.14 29.41 16.48
CA GLN A 162 7.93 30.72 17.08
C GLN A 162 8.86 31.66 16.34
N HIS A 163 8.33 32.32 15.32
CA HIS A 163 8.90 33.57 14.82
C HIS A 163 8.78 34.59 15.94
N THR A 164 9.85 34.77 16.70
CA THR A 164 10.05 35.98 17.51
C THR A 164 10.58 37.05 16.54
N PRO A 165 9.82 38.11 16.21
CA PRO A 165 10.38 39.22 15.46
C PRO A 165 11.33 40.00 16.38
N LEU A 166 12.51 40.34 15.86
CA LEU A 166 13.33 41.43 16.37
C LEU A 166 12.78 42.77 15.86
#